data_AF-A0A2E0HHZ5-F1
#
_entry.id   AF-A0A2E0HHZ5-F1
#
_cell.length_a   1.000
_cell.length_b   1.000
_cell.length_c   1.000
_cell.angle_alpha   90.00
_cell.angle_beta   90.00
_cell.angle_gamma   90.00
#
_symmetry.space_group_name_H-M   'P 1'
#
loop_
_entity.id
_entity.type
_entity.pdbx_description
1 polymer ?
#
loop_
_entity_poly.entity_id
_entity_poly.type
_entity_poly.pdbx_seq_one_letter_code
_entity_poly.pdbx_strand_id
1 'polypeptide(L)'
;MSSQSDPAANAPSQPESTPTSAEAEVALLREENQHLKDRVAWFERQLFGRKSEKRIIDAPDQINLLGEPTQTLSEPEDSVTVSSFKRGKAKKQRPDDCATDAGLRFSEDVPVEVIAVLPPELSGPDADQYEIIDTYITFKLAQQSASYVVLRYEMPVFKHKADQSMQTAALPDQVLERSIADVSLLARLLVDKFQYHLPLYRQHQRMAQQGITVARSSLTNWVKRSIELLRPIVEAQCRHILLSRVLAMDETRINFKCKTTHFQYYSRKPLFLSRIVGIQCRM
;
A
#
# COMPACT_ATOMS: atom_id res chain seq x y z
N MET A 1 -64.53 80.44 -49.21
CA MET A 1 -64.74 80.52 -47.75
C MET A 1 -64.03 79.32 -47.16
N SER A 2 -62.72 79.44 -46.92
CA SER A 2 -62.09 80.01 -45.71
C SER A 2 -61.88 78.90 -44.68
N SER A 3 -60.69 78.65 -44.14
CA SER A 3 -59.35 79.19 -44.35
C SER A 3 -58.41 78.37 -43.45
N GLN A 4 -57.21 78.08 -43.94
CA GLN A 4 -56.09 77.54 -43.17
C GLN A 4 -55.62 78.52 -42.09
N SER A 5 -55.10 77.97 -40.97
CA SER A 5 -53.87 78.43 -40.30
C SER A 5 -53.61 77.62 -39.02
N ASP A 6 -52.54 76.82 -39.02
CA ASP A 6 -51.70 76.51 -37.83
C ASP A 6 -50.98 77.82 -37.37
N PRO A 7 -50.15 77.91 -36.29
CA PRO A 7 -49.56 76.87 -35.41
C PRO A 7 -49.48 77.26 -33.90
N ALA A 8 -48.99 76.36 -33.01
CA ALA A 8 -47.94 76.63 -31.99
C ALA A 8 -47.94 75.65 -30.78
N ALA A 9 -46.78 75.01 -30.60
CA ALA A 9 -46.04 74.75 -29.36
C ALA A 9 -46.77 74.26 -28.08
N ASN A 10 -46.39 73.06 -27.59
CA ASN A 10 -45.59 72.97 -26.35
C ASN A 10 -44.84 71.63 -26.23
N ALA A 11 -43.63 71.73 -25.67
CA ALA A 11 -42.59 70.72 -25.51
C ALA A 11 -42.80 69.88 -24.20
N PRO A 12 -41.89 68.94 -23.86
CA PRO A 12 -42.14 67.78 -23.00
C PRO A 12 -41.98 68.07 -21.51
N SER A 13 -42.67 67.32 -20.65
CA SER A 13 -42.37 67.26 -19.22
C SER A 13 -42.46 65.82 -18.72
N GLN A 14 -41.31 65.14 -18.70
CA GLN A 14 -41.04 64.04 -17.79
C GLN A 14 -41.07 64.60 -16.35
N PRO A 15 -41.81 64.02 -15.40
CA PRO A 15 -41.49 64.22 -13.99
C PRO A 15 -40.33 63.29 -13.62
N GLU A 16 -39.12 63.82 -13.53
CA GLU A 16 -38.06 63.17 -12.79
C GLU A 16 -38.46 63.15 -11.30
N SER A 17 -39.06 62.03 -10.86
CA SER A 17 -39.21 61.75 -9.44
C SER A 17 -37.86 61.29 -8.90
N THR A 18 -37.16 62.17 -8.19
CA THR A 18 -36.02 61.77 -7.36
C THR A 18 -36.48 60.69 -6.38
N PRO A 19 -35.85 59.51 -6.33
CA PRO A 19 -36.29 58.45 -5.43
C PRO A 19 -36.21 58.95 -3.99
N THR A 20 -37.27 58.71 -3.23
CA THR A 20 -37.33 59.06 -1.82
C THR A 20 -36.18 58.33 -1.09
N SER A 21 -35.56 58.93 -0.06
CA SER A 21 -34.42 58.32 0.66
C SER A 21 -34.65 56.85 1.08
N ALA A 22 -35.90 56.48 1.37
CA ALA A 22 -36.29 55.11 1.69
C ALA A 22 -36.26 54.15 0.49
N GLU A 23 -36.56 54.63 -0.73
CA GLU A 23 -36.51 53.82 -1.95
C GLU A 23 -35.06 53.51 -2.36
N ALA A 24 -34.15 54.46 -2.13
CA ALA A 24 -32.72 54.25 -2.32
C ALA A 24 -32.15 53.21 -1.34
N GLU A 25 -32.57 53.25 -0.06
CA GLU A 25 -32.16 52.27 0.94
C GLU A 25 -32.70 50.85 0.62
N VAL A 26 -33.95 50.76 0.16
CA VAL A 26 -34.53 49.47 -0.27
C VAL A 26 -33.81 48.91 -1.50
N ALA A 27 -33.34 49.76 -2.41
CA ALA A 27 -32.52 49.32 -3.55
C ALA A 27 -31.18 48.74 -3.09
N LEU A 28 -30.46 49.44 -2.21
CA LEU A 28 -29.18 48.99 -1.67
C LEU A 28 -29.31 47.66 -0.90
N LEU A 29 -30.32 47.54 -0.03
CA LEU A 29 -30.57 46.30 0.72
C LEU A 29 -30.92 45.13 -0.21
N ARG A 30 -31.55 45.38 -1.37
CA ARG A 30 -31.83 44.33 -2.36
C ARG A 30 -30.55 43.86 -3.06
N GLU A 31 -29.65 44.79 -3.40
CA GLU A 31 -28.35 44.47 -3.98
C GLU A 31 -27.49 43.65 -3.00
N GLU A 32 -27.45 44.04 -1.73
CA GLU A 32 -26.73 43.29 -0.69
C GLU A 32 -27.30 41.88 -0.51
N ASN A 33 -28.63 41.74 -0.50
CA ASN A 33 -29.28 40.43 -0.41
C ASN A 33 -29.00 39.54 -1.62
N GLN A 34 -28.93 40.11 -2.82
CA GLN A 34 -28.54 39.36 -4.02
C GLN A 34 -27.10 38.88 -3.92
N HIS A 35 -26.18 39.77 -3.54
CA HIS A 35 -24.77 39.41 -3.36
C HIS A 35 -24.56 38.34 -2.28
N LEU A 36 -25.29 38.41 -1.16
CA LEU A 36 -25.24 37.37 -0.12
C LEU A 36 -25.79 36.03 -0.61
N LYS A 37 -26.90 36.03 -1.37
CA LYS A 37 -27.46 34.80 -1.97
C LYS A 37 -26.50 34.16 -2.95
N ASP A 38 -25.83 34.94 -3.79
CA ASP A 38 -24.85 34.43 -4.74
C ASP A 38 -23.65 33.79 -4.03
N ARG A 39 -23.18 34.39 -2.93
CA ARG A 39 -22.11 33.81 -2.09
C ARG A 39 -22.52 32.50 -1.46
N VAL A 40 -23.74 32.40 -0.94
CA VAL A 40 -24.28 31.16 -0.36
C VAL A 40 -24.40 30.08 -1.45
N ALA A 41 -24.98 30.39 -2.60
CA ALA A 41 -25.10 29.47 -3.72
C ALA A 41 -23.71 28.98 -4.22
N TRP A 42 -22.70 29.86 -4.19
CA TRP A 42 -21.33 29.48 -4.50
C TRP A 42 -20.74 28.47 -3.50
N PHE A 43 -20.94 28.69 -2.20
CA PHE A 43 -20.50 27.74 -1.16
C PHE A 43 -21.26 26.42 -1.20
N GLU A 44 -22.56 26.45 -1.47
CA GLU A 44 -23.37 25.24 -1.63
C GLU A 44 -22.87 24.40 -2.81
N ARG A 45 -22.49 25.02 -3.93
CA ARG A 45 -21.85 24.30 -5.06
C ARG A 45 -20.48 23.72 -4.70
N GLN A 46 -19.72 24.32 -3.79
CA GLN A 46 -18.43 23.77 -3.35
C GLN A 46 -18.60 22.58 -2.38
N LEU A 47 -19.58 22.67 -1.47
CA LEU A 47 -19.83 21.65 -0.45
C LEU A 47 -20.64 20.47 -1.01
N PHE A 48 -21.66 20.77 -1.80
CA PHE A 48 -22.66 19.80 -2.28
C PHE A 48 -22.71 19.67 -3.80
N GLY A 49 -21.94 20.47 -4.54
CA GLY A 49 -21.79 20.28 -5.97
C GLY A 49 -21.00 19.02 -6.28
N ARG A 50 -21.25 18.47 -7.47
CA ARG A 50 -20.55 17.29 -7.97
C ARG A 50 -19.05 17.59 -8.03
N LYS A 51 -18.26 16.99 -7.13
CA LYS A 51 -16.79 17.02 -7.17
C LYS A 51 -16.37 16.32 -8.47
N SER A 52 -16.05 17.12 -9.48
CA SER A 52 -15.83 16.65 -10.84
C SER A 52 -14.50 15.91 -10.97
N GLU A 53 -14.52 14.60 -10.70
CA GLU A 53 -13.60 13.63 -11.34
C GLU A 53 -14.36 12.71 -12.33
N LYS A 54 -15.70 12.78 -12.39
CA LYS A 54 -16.50 12.12 -13.42
C LYS A 54 -17.02 13.16 -14.40
N ARG A 55 -16.23 13.45 -15.44
CA ARG A 55 -16.71 14.18 -16.61
C ARG A 55 -17.13 13.16 -17.67
N ILE A 56 -18.44 13.00 -17.86
CA ILE A 56 -19.01 12.46 -19.10
C ILE A 56 -19.08 13.67 -20.03
N ILE A 57 -18.19 13.72 -21.01
CA ILE A 57 -18.35 14.60 -22.15
C ILE A 57 -19.13 13.77 -23.15
N ASP A 58 -20.42 14.04 -23.31
CA ASP A 58 -21.15 13.54 -24.47
C ASP A 58 -20.67 14.35 -25.68
N ALA A 59 -19.53 13.95 -26.25
CA ALA A 59 -19.19 14.29 -27.61
C ALA A 59 -20.02 13.34 -28.50
N PRO A 60 -20.92 13.85 -29.37
CA PRO A 60 -21.85 13.00 -30.12
C PRO A 60 -21.17 11.97 -31.04
N ASP A 61 -19.88 12.13 -31.33
CA ASP A 61 -19.13 11.27 -32.25
C ASP A 61 -18.22 10.23 -31.57
N GLN A 62 -18.15 10.18 -30.23
CA GLN A 62 -17.36 9.15 -29.53
C GLN A 62 -18.24 8.00 -29.05
N ILE A 63 -18.10 6.85 -29.73
CA ILE A 63 -18.68 5.58 -29.29
C ILE A 63 -18.04 5.15 -27.96
N ASN A 64 -18.88 4.97 -26.93
CA ASN A 64 -18.47 4.50 -25.60
C ASN A 64 -17.77 3.13 -25.68
N LEU A 65 -16.45 3.11 -25.50
CA LEU A 65 -15.59 1.92 -25.65
C LEU A 65 -15.82 0.82 -24.59
N LEU A 66 -16.62 1.08 -23.54
CA LEU A 66 -16.84 0.14 -22.43
C LEU A 66 -18.31 -0.26 -22.21
N GLY A 67 -19.14 -0.17 -23.26
CA GLY A 67 -20.52 -0.64 -23.23
C GLY A 67 -21.48 0.29 -22.46
N GLU A 68 -22.76 0.24 -22.84
CA GLU A 68 -23.81 1.05 -22.23
C GLU A 68 -24.07 0.59 -20.78
N PRO A 69 -24.05 1.49 -19.77
CA PRO A 69 -24.53 1.14 -18.46
C PRO A 69 -26.06 1.07 -18.48
N THR A 70 -26.62 -0.11 -18.22
CA THR A 70 -28.04 -0.29 -17.93
C THR A 70 -28.48 0.71 -16.86
N GLN A 71 -29.47 1.54 -17.20
CA GLN A 71 -30.15 2.42 -16.27
C GLN A 71 -30.69 1.59 -15.10
N THR A 72 -30.10 1.74 -13.93
CA THR A 72 -30.65 1.17 -12.70
C THR A 72 -31.79 2.09 -12.27
N LEU A 73 -33.02 1.64 -12.48
CA LEU A 73 -34.21 2.26 -11.91
C LEU A 73 -34.07 2.25 -10.38
N SER A 74 -34.15 3.42 -9.77
CA SER A 74 -34.15 3.58 -8.32
C SER A 74 -35.46 3.08 -7.73
N GLU A 75 -35.41 1.97 -7.00
CA GLU A 75 -36.48 1.50 -6.11
C GLU A 75 -36.50 2.29 -4.79
N PRO A 76 -37.68 2.51 -4.18
CA PRO A 76 -37.82 3.33 -2.98
C PRO A 76 -37.15 2.71 -1.75
N GLU A 77 -36.58 3.57 -0.91
CA GLU A 77 -35.90 3.20 0.33
C GLU A 77 -36.90 2.72 1.39
N ASP A 78 -36.97 1.40 1.57
CA ASP A 78 -37.50 0.81 2.81
C ASP A 78 -36.38 0.72 3.85
N SER A 79 -36.63 1.36 4.99
CA SER A 79 -35.76 1.38 6.17
C SER A 79 -35.50 -0.04 6.70
N VAL A 80 -34.29 -0.56 6.48
CA VAL A 80 -33.82 -1.80 7.09
C VAL A 80 -33.07 -1.49 8.38
N THR A 81 -33.59 -2.00 9.48
CA THR A 81 -32.94 -2.01 10.79
C THR A 81 -31.61 -2.76 10.70
N VAL A 82 -30.52 -2.11 11.11
CA VAL A 82 -29.18 -2.70 11.12
C VAL A 82 -29.11 -3.76 12.23
N SER A 83 -29.44 -4.99 11.89
CA SER A 83 -29.12 -6.15 12.73
C SER A 83 -27.59 -6.32 12.78
N SER A 84 -27.07 -6.58 13.96
CA SER A 84 -25.64 -6.69 14.22
C SER A 84 -25.01 -7.81 13.38
N PHE A 85 -24.22 -7.44 12.37
CA PHE A 85 -23.45 -8.39 11.58
C PHE A 85 -22.42 -9.07 12.48
N LYS A 86 -22.69 -10.30 12.92
CA LYS A 86 -21.63 -11.22 13.36
C LYS A 86 -20.81 -11.57 12.13
N ARG A 87 -19.57 -11.09 12.08
CA ARG A 87 -18.58 -11.50 11.07
C ARG A 87 -18.37 -13.01 11.20
N GLY A 88 -19.14 -13.79 10.43
CA GLY A 88 -18.84 -15.19 10.21
C GLY A 88 -17.42 -15.30 9.66
N LYS A 89 -16.65 -16.28 10.14
CA LYS A 89 -15.41 -16.67 9.46
C LYS A 89 -15.82 -17.17 8.08
N ALA A 90 -15.72 -16.31 7.06
CA ALA A 90 -15.91 -16.72 5.68
C ALA A 90 -15.03 -17.94 5.44
N LYS A 91 -15.62 -19.06 4.99
CA LYS A 91 -14.82 -20.15 4.43
C LYS A 91 -14.01 -19.53 3.30
N LYS A 92 -12.70 -19.50 3.46
CA LYS A 92 -11.78 -19.10 2.39
C LYS A 92 -12.10 -20.06 1.24
N GLN A 93 -12.74 -19.57 0.18
CA GLN A 93 -12.81 -20.31 -1.08
C GLN A 93 -11.37 -20.60 -1.47
N ARG A 94 -11.00 -21.87 -1.41
CA ARG A 94 -9.68 -22.36 -1.77
C ARG A 94 -9.93 -23.49 -2.75
N PRO A 95 -9.26 -23.48 -3.91
CA PRO A 95 -9.20 -24.69 -4.72
C PRO A 95 -8.54 -25.79 -3.88
N ASP A 96 -9.08 -27.01 -3.96
CA ASP A 96 -8.61 -28.18 -3.20
C ASP A 96 -7.17 -28.58 -3.61
N ASP A 97 -6.72 -28.11 -4.78
CA ASP A 97 -5.46 -28.48 -5.45
C ASP A 97 -4.21 -27.76 -4.90
N CYS A 98 -4.27 -27.20 -3.69
CA CYS A 98 -3.23 -26.31 -3.13
C CYS A 98 -2.89 -26.62 -1.67
N ALA A 99 -2.96 -27.89 -1.28
CA ALA A 99 -2.71 -28.37 0.07
C ALA A 99 -1.41 -29.16 0.17
N THR A 100 -0.26 -28.50 -0.01
CA THR A 100 0.98 -29.07 0.56
C THR A 100 0.95 -28.86 2.08
N ASP A 101 1.21 -29.93 2.83
CA ASP A 101 1.21 -29.96 4.30
C ASP A 101 2.22 -28.97 4.93
N ALA A 102 3.16 -28.44 4.12
CA ALA A 102 4.21 -27.50 4.51
C ALA A 102 3.89 -26.00 4.30
N GLY A 103 2.67 -25.66 3.86
CA GLY A 103 2.18 -24.27 3.88
C GLY A 103 2.63 -23.34 2.74
N LEU A 104 3.61 -23.71 1.90
CA LEU A 104 3.91 -23.04 0.63
C LEU A 104 2.95 -23.54 -0.46
N ARG A 105 2.44 -22.62 -1.30
CA ARG A 105 1.48 -22.94 -2.38
C ARG A 105 2.05 -22.44 -3.70
N PHE A 106 2.19 -23.32 -4.68
CA PHE A 106 2.72 -23.02 -6.01
C PHE A 106 2.05 -23.92 -7.06
N SER A 107 2.02 -23.48 -8.33
CA SER A 107 1.54 -24.30 -9.46
C SER A 107 2.61 -25.26 -9.96
N GLU A 108 2.20 -26.25 -10.75
CA GLU A 108 3.12 -27.24 -11.36
C GLU A 108 4.14 -26.62 -12.32
N ASP A 109 3.86 -25.41 -12.83
CA ASP A 109 4.76 -24.68 -13.73
C ASP A 109 6.04 -24.19 -13.05
N VAL A 110 6.06 -24.13 -11.72
CA VAL A 110 7.18 -23.59 -10.96
C VAL A 110 8.29 -24.65 -10.86
N PRO A 111 9.53 -24.34 -11.30
CA PRO A 111 10.62 -25.30 -11.23
C PRO A 111 10.94 -25.70 -9.79
N VAL A 112 11.08 -27.01 -9.56
CA VAL A 112 11.45 -27.59 -8.27
C VAL A 112 12.86 -28.18 -8.36
N GLU A 113 13.78 -27.66 -7.55
CA GLU A 113 15.13 -28.19 -7.42
C GLU A 113 15.22 -29.07 -6.17
N VAL A 114 15.62 -30.32 -6.35
CA VAL A 114 15.76 -31.29 -5.25
C VAL A 114 17.18 -31.22 -4.68
N ILE A 115 17.27 -30.99 -3.38
CA ILE A 115 18.53 -30.95 -2.63
C ILE A 115 18.48 -32.09 -1.60
N ALA A 116 19.21 -33.16 -1.88
CA ALA A 116 19.38 -34.27 -0.94
C ALA A 116 20.45 -33.89 0.09
N VAL A 117 20.04 -33.79 1.36
CA VAL A 117 20.95 -33.49 2.48
C VAL A 117 21.34 -34.82 3.10
N LEU A 118 22.39 -35.42 2.57
CA LEU A 118 22.93 -36.67 3.09
C LEU A 118 23.85 -36.38 4.29
N PRO A 119 23.60 -36.98 5.46
CA PRO A 119 24.50 -36.85 6.60
C PRO A 119 25.81 -37.60 6.32
N PRO A 120 26.93 -37.16 6.92
CA PRO A 120 28.23 -37.80 6.73
C PRO A 120 28.23 -39.27 7.17
N GLU A 121 27.39 -39.65 8.13
CA GLU A 121 27.25 -41.03 8.62
C GLU A 121 26.76 -42.00 7.53
N LEU A 122 25.88 -41.55 6.63
CA LEU A 122 25.36 -42.35 5.52
C LEU A 122 26.30 -42.39 4.30
N SER A 123 27.26 -41.47 4.22
CA SER A 123 28.25 -41.41 3.12
C SER A 123 29.65 -41.90 3.54
N GLY A 124 29.83 -42.22 4.82
CA GLY A 124 31.11 -42.63 5.41
C GLY A 124 31.41 -44.13 5.27
N PRO A 125 32.57 -44.58 5.80
CA PRO A 125 32.97 -46.00 5.75
C PRO A 125 32.01 -46.93 6.53
N ASP A 126 31.26 -46.40 7.50
CA ASP A 126 30.32 -47.15 8.33
C ASP A 126 28.87 -47.10 7.81
N ALA A 127 28.65 -46.65 6.57
CA ALA A 127 27.31 -46.49 5.99
C ALA A 127 26.46 -47.77 6.06
N ASP A 128 27.08 -48.95 5.98
CA ASP A 128 26.41 -50.26 6.05
C ASP A 128 25.70 -50.51 7.40
N GLN A 129 26.10 -49.79 8.45
CA GLN A 129 25.53 -49.91 9.80
C GLN A 129 24.22 -49.14 9.97
N TYR A 130 23.85 -48.31 8.98
CA TYR A 130 22.65 -47.48 9.01
C TYR A 130 21.62 -47.93 7.98
N GLU A 131 20.34 -47.71 8.29
CA GLU A 131 19.21 -48.00 7.40
C GLU A 131 18.28 -46.79 7.36
N ILE A 132 17.89 -46.36 6.16
CA ILE A 132 16.95 -45.25 5.95
C ILE A 132 15.53 -45.76 6.17
N ILE A 133 14.80 -45.14 7.08
CA ILE A 133 13.41 -45.48 7.41
C ILE A 133 12.44 -44.62 6.62
N ASP A 134 12.66 -43.31 6.66
CA ASP A 134 11.74 -42.31 6.11
C ASP A 134 12.54 -41.13 5.55
N THR A 135 11.89 -40.26 4.78
CA THR A 135 12.49 -39.03 4.26
C THR A 135 11.62 -37.86 4.63
N TYR A 136 12.16 -36.99 5.48
CA TYR A 136 11.49 -35.74 5.82
C TYR A 136 11.72 -34.71 4.70
N ILE A 137 10.63 -34.15 4.19
CA ILE A 137 10.65 -33.22 3.04
C ILE A 137 10.28 -31.82 3.51
N THR A 138 11.07 -30.82 3.13
CA THR A 138 10.77 -29.40 3.37
C THR A 138 10.92 -28.57 2.10
N PHE A 139 9.99 -27.66 1.87
CA PHE A 139 10.03 -26.74 0.73
C PHE A 139 10.49 -25.33 1.14
N LYS A 140 11.37 -24.74 0.36
CA LYS A 140 11.80 -23.34 0.48
C LYS A 140 11.62 -22.61 -0.85
N LEU A 141 11.30 -21.34 -0.78
CA LEU A 141 11.13 -20.49 -1.95
C LEU A 141 12.40 -19.65 -2.17
N ALA A 142 13.08 -19.91 -3.28
CA ALA A 142 14.27 -19.21 -3.73
C ALA A 142 13.97 -18.34 -4.96
N GLN A 143 14.84 -17.38 -5.23
CA GLN A 143 14.76 -16.53 -6.42
C GLN A 143 16.08 -16.56 -7.18
N GLN A 144 16.01 -17.01 -8.44
CA GLN A 144 17.08 -16.84 -9.42
C GLN A 144 16.82 -15.56 -10.25
N SER A 145 17.77 -15.16 -11.10
CA SER A 145 17.82 -13.84 -11.73
C SER A 145 16.52 -13.35 -12.40
N ALA A 146 15.65 -14.25 -12.87
CA ALA A 146 14.35 -13.90 -13.45
C ALA A 146 13.18 -14.82 -13.06
N SER A 147 13.45 -15.90 -12.33
CA SER A 147 12.46 -16.94 -11.98
C SER A 147 12.49 -17.24 -10.49
N TYR A 148 11.37 -17.69 -9.97
CA TYR A 148 11.31 -18.32 -8.66
C TYR A 148 11.51 -19.82 -8.80
N VAL A 149 12.22 -20.40 -7.85
CA VAL A 149 12.50 -21.84 -7.78
C VAL A 149 12.09 -22.33 -6.40
N VAL A 150 11.44 -23.48 -6.34
CA VAL A 150 11.13 -24.15 -5.08
C VAL A 150 12.23 -25.16 -4.78
N LEU A 151 12.97 -24.95 -3.69
CA LEU A 151 13.97 -25.89 -3.21
C LEU A 151 13.28 -26.94 -2.35
N ARG A 152 13.34 -28.21 -2.77
CA ARG A 152 12.85 -29.38 -2.04
C ARG A 152 14.03 -30.01 -1.32
N TYR A 153 14.10 -29.80 -0.01
CA TYR A 153 15.08 -30.45 0.86
C TYR A 153 14.58 -31.84 1.24
N GLU A 154 15.37 -32.85 0.93
CA GLU A 154 15.15 -34.23 1.34
C GLU A 154 16.15 -34.61 2.41
N MET A 155 15.64 -34.95 3.58
CA MET A 155 16.44 -35.31 4.74
C MET A 155 16.09 -36.73 5.15
N PRO A 156 17.00 -37.70 4.99
CA PRO A 156 16.73 -39.06 5.42
C PRO A 156 16.63 -39.10 6.95
N VAL A 157 15.61 -39.81 7.43
CA VAL A 157 15.51 -40.31 8.79
C VAL A 157 16.07 -41.73 8.76
N PHE A 158 17.15 -41.95 9.49
CA PHE A 158 17.89 -43.19 9.46
C PHE A 158 18.07 -43.74 10.88
N LYS A 159 18.15 -45.06 10.99
CA LYS A 159 18.43 -45.76 12.25
C LYS A 159 19.79 -46.42 12.21
N HIS A 160 20.45 -46.46 13.37
CA HIS A 160 21.60 -47.33 13.58
C HIS A 160 21.11 -48.77 13.84
N LYS A 161 21.65 -49.76 13.12
CA LYS A 161 21.18 -51.16 13.21
C LYS A 161 21.43 -51.79 14.58
N ALA A 162 22.54 -51.44 15.25
CA ALA A 162 22.90 -52.03 16.54
C ALA A 162 22.12 -51.42 17.71
N ASP A 163 22.03 -50.09 17.78
CA ASP A 163 21.43 -49.39 18.94
C ASP A 163 19.94 -49.06 18.74
N GLN A 164 19.41 -49.24 17.53
CA GLN A 164 18.06 -48.83 17.13
C GLN A 164 17.77 -47.33 17.40
N SER A 165 18.81 -46.51 17.50
CA SER A 165 18.68 -45.06 17.67
C SER A 165 18.26 -44.42 16.34
N MET A 166 17.21 -43.59 16.39
CA MET A 166 16.73 -42.86 15.22
C MET A 166 17.34 -41.46 15.19
N GLN A 167 17.88 -41.11 14.03
CA GLN A 167 18.46 -39.80 13.76
C GLN A 167 17.88 -39.23 12.47
N THR A 168 17.82 -37.92 12.38
CA THR A 168 17.36 -37.20 11.18
C THR A 168 18.48 -36.29 10.73
N ALA A 169 18.75 -36.28 9.42
CA ALA A 169 19.71 -35.34 8.86
C ALA A 169 19.30 -33.90 9.22
N ALA A 170 20.27 -33.10 9.66
CA ALA A 170 20.01 -31.72 10.06
C ALA A 170 19.72 -30.86 8.83
N LEU A 171 18.71 -30.00 8.93
CA LEU A 171 18.42 -29.02 7.90
C LEU A 171 19.54 -27.97 7.86
N PRO A 172 20.01 -27.54 6.67
CA PRO A 172 21.03 -26.51 6.57
C PRO A 172 20.64 -25.24 7.33
N ASP A 173 21.63 -24.58 7.90
CA ASP A 173 21.45 -23.36 8.68
C ASP A 173 20.72 -22.30 7.86
N GLN A 174 19.67 -21.73 8.47
CA GLN A 174 18.81 -20.75 7.83
C GLN A 174 18.94 -19.40 8.51
N VAL A 175 18.98 -18.37 7.66
CA VAL A 175 19.00 -16.97 8.10
C VAL A 175 17.75 -16.62 8.91
N LEU A 176 16.58 -17.14 8.52
CA LEU A 176 15.33 -16.96 9.25
C LEU A 176 14.77 -18.32 9.70
N GLU A 177 14.80 -18.57 11.01
CA GLU A 177 14.21 -19.77 11.59
C GLU A 177 12.75 -19.96 11.18
N ARG A 178 12.42 -21.21 10.80
CA ARG A 178 11.07 -21.66 10.42
C ARG A 178 10.43 -20.87 9.27
N SER A 179 11.21 -20.13 8.51
CA SER A 179 10.73 -19.38 7.35
C SER A 179 10.68 -20.26 6.11
N ILE A 180 9.71 -20.03 5.23
CA ILE A 180 9.67 -20.66 3.90
C ILE A 180 10.61 -19.94 2.91
N ALA A 181 10.90 -18.66 3.14
CA ALA A 181 11.76 -17.87 2.27
C ALA A 181 13.24 -18.25 2.42
N ASP A 182 13.88 -18.54 1.29
CA ASP A 182 15.33 -18.71 1.18
C ASP A 182 16.08 -17.37 1.18
N VAL A 183 17.39 -17.41 1.45
CA VAL A 183 18.28 -16.24 1.47
C VAL A 183 18.27 -15.48 0.15
N SER A 184 18.25 -16.20 -0.98
CA SER A 184 18.20 -15.60 -2.32
C SER A 184 16.96 -14.71 -2.51
N LEU A 185 15.80 -15.22 -2.11
CA LEU A 185 14.53 -14.49 -2.14
C LEU A 185 14.58 -13.28 -1.21
N LEU A 186 15.06 -13.45 0.04
CA LEU A 186 15.13 -12.35 1.01
C LEU A 186 16.02 -11.21 0.49
N ALA A 187 17.20 -11.54 -0.03
CA ALA A 187 18.12 -10.56 -0.61
C ALA A 187 17.46 -9.80 -1.76
N ARG A 188 16.79 -10.51 -2.67
CA ARG A 188 16.15 -9.89 -3.82
C ARG A 188 14.94 -9.03 -3.45
N LEU A 189 14.11 -9.45 -2.49
CA LEU A 189 13.01 -8.64 -1.95
C LEU A 189 13.52 -7.31 -1.37
N LEU A 190 14.64 -7.34 -0.65
CA LEU A 190 15.26 -6.13 -0.08
C LEU A 190 15.82 -5.22 -1.17
N VAL A 191 16.60 -5.75 -2.11
CA VAL A 191 17.17 -4.98 -3.22
C VAL A 191 16.06 -4.37 -4.06
N ASP A 192 15.06 -5.15 -4.47
CA ASP A 192 13.96 -4.65 -5.27
C ASP A 192 13.17 -3.55 -4.54
N LYS A 193 12.98 -3.68 -3.23
CA LYS A 193 12.25 -2.68 -2.44
C LYS A 193 13.04 -1.39 -2.22
N PHE A 194 14.30 -1.50 -1.82
CA PHE A 194 15.10 -0.37 -1.33
C PHE A 194 15.99 0.25 -2.41
N GLN A 195 16.58 -0.56 -3.30
CA GLN A 195 17.42 -0.06 -4.39
C GLN A 195 16.58 0.32 -5.62
N TYR A 196 15.61 -0.52 -6.00
CA TYR A 196 14.82 -0.32 -7.23
C TYR A 196 13.42 0.25 -6.97
N HIS A 197 13.09 0.60 -5.73
CA HIS A 197 11.81 1.21 -5.33
C HIS A 197 10.57 0.42 -5.79
N LEU A 198 10.68 -0.89 -5.95
CA LEU A 198 9.56 -1.75 -6.34
C LEU A 198 8.71 -2.06 -5.09
N PRO A 199 7.47 -1.57 -4.99
CA PRO A 199 6.66 -1.77 -3.80
C PRO A 199 6.32 -3.25 -3.62
N LEU A 200 6.21 -3.70 -2.35
CA LEU A 200 5.93 -5.10 -2.01
C LEU A 200 4.65 -5.66 -2.62
N TYR A 201 3.64 -4.81 -2.85
CA TYR A 201 2.41 -5.23 -3.52
C TYR A 201 2.68 -5.66 -4.97
N ARG A 202 3.60 -4.98 -5.67
CA ARG A 202 3.94 -5.27 -7.06
C ARG A 202 4.84 -6.49 -7.17
N GLN A 203 5.75 -6.67 -6.21
CA GLN A 203 6.52 -7.91 -6.06
C GLN A 203 5.58 -9.10 -5.81
N HIS A 204 4.61 -8.95 -4.91
CA HIS A 204 3.58 -9.96 -4.64
C HIS A 204 2.78 -10.34 -5.89
N GLN A 205 2.39 -9.36 -6.72
CA GLN A 205 1.71 -9.63 -7.99
C GLN A 205 2.59 -10.41 -8.98
N ARG A 206 3.89 -10.09 -9.08
CA ARG A 206 4.84 -10.84 -9.91
C ARG A 206 4.95 -12.30 -9.46
N MET A 207 5.03 -12.55 -8.15
CA MET A 207 5.04 -13.91 -7.60
C MET A 207 3.75 -14.67 -7.95
N ALA A 208 2.59 -14.02 -7.81
CA ALA A 208 1.31 -14.63 -8.15
C ALA A 208 1.18 -14.96 -9.65
N GLN A 209 1.72 -14.11 -10.53
CA GLN A 209 1.76 -14.36 -11.97
C GLN A 209 2.69 -15.52 -12.35
N GLN A 210 3.73 -15.77 -11.56
CA GLN A 210 4.63 -16.91 -11.72
C GLN A 210 4.15 -18.15 -10.95
N GLY A 211 2.85 -18.24 -10.63
CA GLY A 211 2.25 -19.43 -10.00
C GLY A 211 2.44 -19.54 -8.50
N ILE A 212 3.09 -18.57 -7.83
CA ILE A 212 3.40 -18.66 -6.38
C ILE A 212 2.38 -17.89 -5.55
N THR A 213 1.70 -18.62 -4.67
CA THR A 213 0.66 -18.08 -3.80
C THR A 213 1.18 -17.87 -2.39
N VAL A 214 1.57 -16.62 -2.09
CA VAL A 214 2.02 -16.19 -0.76
C VAL A 214 1.13 -15.06 -0.24
N ALA A 215 0.97 -14.95 1.08
CA ALA A 215 0.24 -13.82 1.67
C ALA A 215 1.10 -12.54 1.65
N ARG A 216 0.49 -11.39 1.33
CA ARG A 216 1.18 -10.08 1.35
C ARG A 216 1.80 -9.76 2.72
N SER A 217 1.16 -10.18 3.81
CA SER A 217 1.69 -10.03 5.17
C SER A 217 2.99 -10.79 5.38
N SER A 218 3.17 -11.95 4.73
CA SER A 218 4.39 -12.75 4.83
C SER A 218 5.58 -11.99 4.24
N LEU A 219 5.42 -11.34 3.08
CA LEU A 219 6.47 -10.50 2.48
C LEU A 219 6.89 -9.37 3.41
N THR A 220 5.93 -8.68 4.02
CA THR A 220 6.22 -7.61 4.99
C THR A 220 6.98 -8.15 6.21
N ASN A 221 6.58 -9.31 6.72
CA ASN A 221 7.26 -9.95 7.86
C ASN A 221 8.68 -10.41 7.50
N TRP A 222 8.88 -10.99 6.32
CA TRP A 222 10.20 -11.38 5.83
C TRP A 222 11.13 -10.18 5.71
N VAL A 223 10.68 -9.13 5.05
CA VAL A 223 11.44 -7.87 4.92
C VAL A 223 11.78 -7.29 6.29
N LYS A 224 10.83 -7.27 7.22
CA LYS A 224 11.07 -6.77 8.58
C LYS A 224 12.15 -7.57 9.29
N ARG A 225 12.04 -8.90 9.33
CA ARG A 225 13.02 -9.77 9.99
C ARG A 225 14.39 -9.67 9.33
N SER A 226 14.46 -9.60 8.00
CA SER A 226 15.73 -9.43 7.29
C SER A 226 16.39 -8.08 7.58
N ILE A 227 15.62 -6.99 7.73
CA ILE A 227 16.17 -5.69 8.15
C ILE A 227 16.70 -5.74 9.58
N GLU A 228 16.03 -6.47 10.48
CA GLU A 228 16.50 -6.64 11.86
C GLU A 228 17.89 -7.29 11.93
N LEU A 229 18.19 -8.23 11.01
CA LEU A 229 19.51 -8.85 10.90
C LEU A 229 20.60 -7.89 10.41
N LEU A 230 20.25 -6.81 9.70
CA LEU A 230 21.20 -5.80 9.22
C LEU A 230 21.54 -4.75 10.29
N ARG A 231 20.89 -4.78 11.46
CA ARG A 231 21.11 -3.82 12.55
C ARG A 231 22.58 -3.70 12.98
N PRO A 232 23.37 -4.79 13.15
CA PRO A 232 24.77 -4.67 13.55
C PRO A 232 25.63 -3.89 12.54
N ILE A 233 25.31 -3.98 11.25
CA ILE A 233 26.00 -3.25 10.18
C ILE A 233 25.70 -1.75 10.32
N VAL A 234 24.43 -1.40 10.53
CA VAL A 234 24.02 -0.01 10.75
C VAL A 234 24.70 0.56 11.99
N GLU A 235 24.78 -0.20 13.08
CA GLU A 235 25.46 0.22 14.30
C GLU A 235 26.97 0.43 14.10
N ALA A 236 27.63 -0.48 13.37
CA ALA A 236 29.04 -0.35 13.03
C ALA A 236 29.29 0.89 12.15
N GLN A 237 28.43 1.12 11.14
CA GLN A 237 28.52 2.28 10.26
C GLN A 237 28.29 3.59 11.04
N CYS A 238 27.28 3.63 11.91
CA CYS A 238 27.04 4.77 12.80
C CYS A 238 28.24 5.05 13.70
N ARG A 239 28.81 4.02 14.33
CA ARG A 239 30.03 4.15 15.15
C ARG A 239 31.19 4.73 14.34
N HIS A 240 31.39 4.25 13.12
CA HIS A 240 32.44 4.75 12.24
C HIS A 240 32.22 6.23 11.85
N ILE A 241 30.99 6.61 11.48
CA ILE A 241 30.65 7.98 11.12
C ILE A 241 30.89 8.95 12.29
N LEU A 242 30.57 8.54 13.52
CA LEU A 242 30.77 9.36 14.72
C LEU A 242 32.25 9.59 15.08
N LEU A 243 33.17 8.76 14.59
CA LEU A 243 34.62 8.95 14.76
C LEU A 243 35.22 9.91 13.73
N SER A 244 34.45 10.31 12.71
CA SER A 244 34.95 11.19 11.65
C SER A 244 35.18 12.61 12.17
N ARG A 245 36.22 13.29 11.66
CA ARG A 245 36.55 14.68 12.03
C ARG A 245 35.48 15.67 11.59
N VAL A 246 34.77 15.37 10.51
CA VAL A 246 33.76 16.24 9.90
C VAL A 246 32.51 15.41 9.66
N LEU A 247 31.38 15.83 10.24
CA LEU A 247 30.09 15.19 10.09
C LEU A 247 29.21 16.02 9.15
N ALA A 248 28.87 15.47 7.99
CA ALA A 248 27.89 16.05 7.09
C ALA A 248 26.49 15.52 7.44
N MET A 249 25.49 16.41 7.51
CA MET A 249 24.10 16.06 7.80
C MET A 249 23.19 16.76 6.80
N ASP A 250 22.26 16.01 6.19
CA ASP A 250 21.25 16.53 5.27
C ASP A 250 19.85 16.11 5.74
N GLU A 251 18.86 17.00 5.56
CA GLU A 251 17.48 16.75 5.97
C GLU A 251 16.66 16.31 4.75
N THR A 252 16.32 15.01 4.68
CA THR A 252 15.38 14.50 3.68
C THR A 252 13.96 14.47 4.22
N ARG A 253 13.07 15.29 3.67
CA ARG A 253 11.65 15.34 4.07
C ARG A 253 10.88 14.15 3.50
N ILE A 254 10.20 13.40 4.36
CA ILE A 254 9.32 12.29 3.96
C ILE A 254 7.91 12.48 4.50
N ASN A 255 6.91 12.22 3.66
CA ASN A 255 5.51 12.26 4.05
C ASN A 255 5.12 10.92 4.68
N PHE A 256 4.85 10.90 5.99
CA PHE A 256 4.37 9.71 6.69
C PHE A 256 2.98 9.94 7.27
N LYS A 257 2.15 8.89 7.27
CA LYS A 257 0.85 8.91 7.96
C LYS A 257 1.04 8.40 9.40
N CYS A 258 0.98 9.29 10.37
CA CYS A 258 0.96 8.91 11.78
C CYS A 258 -0.47 8.48 12.17
N LYS A 259 -0.62 7.30 12.79
CA LYS A 259 -1.93 6.83 13.30
C LYS A 259 -2.29 7.38 14.68
N THR A 260 -1.41 8.17 15.29
CA THR A 260 -1.71 8.85 16.55
C THR A 260 -2.60 10.05 16.26
N THR A 261 -3.85 9.96 16.72
CA THR A 261 -4.88 11.00 16.67
C THR A 261 -4.42 12.25 17.43
N HIS A 262 -3.72 13.16 16.75
CA HIS A 262 -3.82 14.61 16.87
C HIS A 262 -2.90 15.21 15.80
N PHE A 263 -3.48 15.51 14.64
CA PHE A 263 -2.83 16.32 13.61
C PHE A 263 -2.91 17.77 14.05
N GLN A 264 -2.14 18.13 15.08
CA GLN A 264 -1.88 19.53 15.36
C GLN A 264 -0.71 19.93 14.47
N TYR A 265 -1.02 20.71 13.44
CA TYR A 265 -0.03 21.56 12.79
C TYR A 265 0.72 22.33 13.88
N TYR A 266 1.94 21.89 14.20
CA TYR A 266 2.91 22.70 14.92
C TYR A 266 4.27 22.50 14.27
N SER A 267 4.67 23.54 13.53
CA SER A 267 5.93 24.25 13.73
C SER A 267 6.99 23.54 14.57
N ARG A 268 8.17 23.36 13.95
CA ARG A 268 9.50 23.41 14.59
C ARG A 268 9.57 22.75 15.99
N LYS A 269 9.81 21.45 16.04
CA LYS A 269 10.55 20.86 17.17
C LYS A 269 11.57 19.83 16.64
N PRO A 270 12.88 20.08 16.78
CA PRO A 270 13.88 19.06 16.50
C PRO A 270 13.80 18.00 17.60
N LEU A 271 13.33 16.82 17.27
CA LEU A 271 13.56 15.63 18.08
C LEU A 271 15.00 15.16 17.82
N PHE A 272 15.97 15.88 18.39
CA PHE A 272 17.33 15.40 18.54
C PHE A 272 17.55 15.02 20.00
N LEU A 273 18.04 13.79 20.19
CA LEU A 273 18.58 13.21 21.41
C LEU A 273 19.21 14.26 22.34
N SER A 274 18.54 14.59 23.44
CA SER A 274 19.13 15.28 24.58
C SER A 274 19.93 14.30 25.44
N ARG A 275 21.08 13.83 24.93
CA ARG A 275 22.14 13.20 25.76
C ARG A 275 23.44 12.98 24.98
N ILE A 276 24.08 14.05 24.52
CA ILE A 276 25.53 14.05 24.30
C ILE A 276 26.08 15.30 24.99
N VAL A 277 26.71 15.05 26.13
CA VAL A 277 27.37 16.03 26.98
C VAL A 277 28.59 16.59 26.24
N GLY A 278 28.66 17.93 26.17
CA GLY A 278 29.89 18.73 26.15
C GLY A 278 30.97 18.38 25.12
N ILE A 279 30.87 18.93 23.92
CA ILE A 279 32.05 19.23 23.10
C ILE A 279 32.03 20.74 22.84
N GLN A 280 32.91 21.42 23.56
CA GLN A 280 33.14 22.84 23.47
C GLN A 280 33.79 23.14 22.12
N CYS A 281 33.01 23.71 21.19
CA CYS A 281 33.54 24.28 19.96
C CYS A 281 34.52 25.41 20.33
N ARG A 282 35.80 25.21 20.07
CA ARG A 282 36.78 26.28 19.97
C ARG A 282 37.13 26.42 18.49
N MET A 283 36.84 27.62 17.95
CA MET A 283 37.32 28.07 16.64
C MET A 283 38.84 28.01 16.56
#